data_AF-A0A495J5G8-F1
#
_entry.id   AF-A0A495J5G8-F1
#
_cell.length_a   1.000
_cell.length_b   1.000
_cell.length_c   1.000
_cell.angle_alpha   90.00
_cell.angle_beta   90.00
_cell.angle_gamma   90.00
#
_symmetry.space_group_name_H-M   'P 1'
#
loop_
_entity.id
_entity.type
_entity.pdbx_description
1 polymer ?
#
loop_
_entity_poly.entity_id
_entity_poly.type
_entity_poly.pdbx_seq_one_letter_code
_entity_poly.pdbx_strand_id
1 'polypeptide(L)' 'MDEQEQKYIDGFNSGYLLAKHEPTLAAQITASPNDHNPFFSGLVNGKSEYEREVREWAKSFSRGAPAQDDRDINRDR' A
#
# COMPACT_ATOMS: atom_id res chain seq x y z
N MET A 1 1.69 -11.65 -25.23
CA MET A 1 1.09 -10.56 -24.44
C MET A 1 0.51 -9.56 -25.40
N ASP A 2 -0.67 -9.06 -25.08
CA ASP A 2 -1.26 -7.97 -25.85
C ASP A 2 -0.63 -6.62 -25.45
N GLU A 3 -0.71 -5.61 -26.31
CA GLU A 3 -0.07 -4.30 -26.08
C GLU A 3 -0.72 -3.53 -24.91
N GLN A 4 -2.02 -3.72 -24.66
CA GLN A 4 -2.75 -3.07 -23.58
C GLN A 4 -2.39 -3.69 -22.23
N GLU A 5 -2.24 -5.02 -22.18
CA GLU A 5 -1.76 -5.79 -21.05
C GLU A 5 -0.34 -5.38 -20.69
N GLN A 6 0.57 -5.24 -21.66
CA GLN A 6 1.92 -4.76 -21.39
C GLN A 6 1.91 -3.33 -20.81
N LYS A 7 1.13 -2.41 -21.39
CA LYS A 7 0.97 -1.05 -20.87
C LYS A 7 0.43 -1.05 -19.44
N TYR A 8 -0.52 -1.92 -19.13
CA TYR A 8 -1.04 -2.08 -17.79
C TYR A 8 0.03 -2.56 -16.81
N ILE A 9 0.81 -3.59 -17.18
CA ILE A 9 1.90 -4.13 -16.35
C ILE A 9 2.95 -3.04 -16.08
N ASP A 10 3.36 -2.30 -17.11
CA ASP A 10 4.33 -1.22 -16.98
C ASP A 10 3.81 -0.11 -16.06
N GLY A 11 2.53 0.24 -16.21
CA GLY A 11 1.83 1.17 -15.34
C GLY A 11 1.84 0.69 -13.89
N PHE A 12 1.46 -0.56 -13.65
CA PHE A 12 1.43 -1.17 -12.33
C PHE A 12 2.79 -1.11 -11.63
N ASN A 13 3.84 -1.59 -12.30
CA ASN A 13 5.19 -1.58 -11.75
C ASN A 13 5.65 -0.15 -11.44
N SER A 14 5.36 0.80 -12.34
CA SER A 14 5.70 2.22 -12.16
C SER A 14 4.95 2.82 -10.97
N GLY A 15 3.65 2.56 -10.86
CA GLY A 15 2.82 3.06 -9.77
C GLY A 15 3.25 2.53 -8.40
N TYR A 16 3.59 1.24 -8.32
CA TYR A 16 4.10 0.62 -7.10
C TYR A 16 5.42 1.26 -6.66
N LEU A 17 6.40 1.37 -7.57
CA LEU A 17 7.71 1.97 -7.26
C LEU A 17 7.58 3.45 -6.91
N LEU A 18 6.72 4.18 -7.61
CA LEU A 18 6.49 5.60 -7.36
C LEU A 18 5.87 5.81 -5.97
N ALA A 19 4.87 5.01 -5.58
CA ALA A 19 4.28 5.09 -4.25
C ALA A 19 5.29 4.80 -3.13
N LYS A 20 6.22 3.87 -3.40
CA LYS A 20 7.29 3.50 -2.46
C LYS A 20 8.34 4.58 -2.25
N HIS A 21 8.72 5.29 -3.31
CA HIS A 21 9.83 6.24 -3.26
C HIS A 21 9.39 7.70 -3.18
N GLU A 22 8.27 8.06 -3.84
CA GLU A 22 7.77 9.42 -4.00
C GLU A 22 6.24 9.49 -3.78
N PRO A 23 5.73 9.19 -2.56
CA PRO A 23 4.30 9.01 -2.30
C PRO A 23 3.47 10.27 -2.58
N THR A 24 4.00 11.46 -2.32
CA THR A 24 3.31 12.73 -2.60
C THR A 24 3.11 12.92 -4.11
N LEU A 25 4.14 12.61 -4.91
CA LEU A 25 4.06 12.69 -6.36
C LEU A 25 3.10 11.64 -6.93
N ALA A 26 3.13 10.41 -6.40
CA ALA A 26 2.17 9.37 -6.76
C ALA A 26 0.73 9.83 -6.52
N ALA A 27 0.45 10.49 -5.38
CA ALA A 27 -0.86 11.05 -5.07
C ALA A 27 -1.27 12.15 -6.06
N GLN A 28 -0.35 13.07 -6.39
CA GLN A 28 -0.62 14.15 -7.35
C GLN A 28 -0.91 13.64 -8.77
N ILE A 29 -0.13 12.67 -9.25
CA ILE A 29 -0.29 12.09 -10.58
C ILE A 29 -1.61 11.31 -10.68
N THR A 30 -1.97 10.59 -9.62
CA THR A 30 -3.20 9.78 -9.59
C THR A 30 -4.46 10.57 -9.19
N ALA A 31 -4.34 11.86 -8.90
CA ALA A 31 -5.47 12.68 -8.46
C ALA A 31 -6.50 12.94 -9.57
N SER A 32 -6.08 12.93 -10.84
CA SER A 32 -6.97 13.15 -11.98
C SER A 32 -7.25 11.82 -12.69
N PRO A 33 -8.51 11.38 -12.78
CA PRO A 33 -8.84 10.11 -13.41
C PRO A 33 -8.53 10.13 -14.92
N ASN A 34 -8.00 9.00 -15.40
CA ASN A 34 -7.74 8.75 -16.82
C ASN A 34 -7.94 7.25 -17.11
N ASP A 35 -9.17 6.81 -16.86
CA ASP A 35 -9.54 5.39 -16.80
C ASP A 35 -9.54 4.72 -18.19
N HIS A 36 -9.42 5.51 -19.27
CA HIS A 36 -9.31 5.01 -20.64
C HIS A 36 -7.88 4.62 -21.03
N ASN A 37 -6.89 4.90 -20.19
CA ASN A 37 -5.49 4.54 -20.44
C ASN A 37 -5.11 3.30 -19.61
N PRO A 38 -4.80 2.14 -20.24
CA PRO A 38 -4.37 0.94 -19.54
C PRO A 38 -3.17 1.15 -18.63
N PHE A 39 -2.21 1.99 -19.05
CA PHE A 39 -1.06 2.35 -18.23
C PHE A 39 -1.47 3.12 -16.98
N PHE A 40 -2.37 4.09 -17.13
CA PHE A 40 -2.84 4.88 -15.99
C PHE A 40 -3.63 4.02 -14.99
N SER A 41 -4.46 3.10 -15.50
CA SER A 41 -5.16 2.11 -14.68
C SER A 41 -4.18 1.22 -13.91
N GLY A 42 -3.13 0.74 -14.58
CA GLY A 42 -2.04 0.01 -13.94
C GLY A 42 -1.38 0.85 -12.84
N LEU A 43 -1.03 2.10 -13.14
CA LEU A 43 -0.35 3.01 -12.21
C LEU A 43 -1.16 3.28 -10.93
N VAL A 44 -2.46 3.48 -11.03
CA VAL A 44 -3.36 3.64 -9.87
C VAL A 44 -3.41 2.35 -9.04
N ASN A 45 -3.49 1.19 -9.70
CA ASN A 45 -3.56 -0.10 -9.02
C ASN A 45 -2.24 -0.47 -8.32
N GLY A 46 -1.11 -0.25 -8.98
CA GLY A 46 0.22 -0.50 -8.40
C GLY A 46 0.49 0.37 -7.17
N LYS A 47 0.10 1.65 -7.21
CA LYS A 47 0.13 2.54 -6.04
C LYS A 47 -0.72 1.97 -4.90
N SER A 48 -1.97 1.58 -5.21
CA SER A 48 -2.92 1.07 -4.22
C SER A 48 -2.43 -0.24 -3.56
N GLU A 49 -1.72 -1.08 -4.32
CA GLU A 49 -1.11 -2.31 -3.83
C GLU A 49 -0.02 -2.01 -2.79
N TYR A 50 0.93 -1.12 -3.10
CA TYR A 50 1.96 -0.74 -2.13
C TYR A 50 1.36 -0.15 -0.85
N GLU A 51 0.37 0.73 -0.97
CA GLU A 51 -0.31 1.30 0.21
C GLU A 51 -1.04 0.22 1.03
N ARG A 52 -1.57 -0.82 0.38
CA ARG A 52 -2.18 -1.96 1.08
C ARG A 52 -1.13 -2.71 1.88
N GLU A 53 0.01 -3.06 1.29
CA GLU A 53 1.11 -3.75 1.96
C GLU A 53 1.61 -2.95 3.18
N VAL A 54 1.81 -1.64 3.02
CA VAL A 54 2.20 -0.75 4.14
C VAL A 54 1.16 -0.79 5.28
N ARG A 55 -0.14 -0.76 4.96
CA ARG A 55 -1.20 -0.88 5.96
C ARG A 55 -1.19 -2.24 6.65
N GLU A 56 -0.90 -3.31 5.93
CA GLU A 56 -0.82 -4.68 6.49
C GLU A 56 0.41 -4.85 7.39
N TRP A 57 1.56 -4.31 6.99
CA TRP A 57 2.75 -4.26 7.83
C TRP A 57 2.50 -3.47 9.11
N ALA A 58 1.92 -2.27 9.00
CA ALA A 58 1.59 -1.44 10.16
C ALA A 58 0.65 -2.16 11.15
N LYS A 59 -0.36 -2.89 10.65
CA LYS A 59 -1.25 -3.73 11.49
C LYS A 59 -0.49 -4.86 12.18
N SER A 60 0.45 -5.49 11.49
CA SER A 60 1.25 -6.59 12.04
C SER A 60 2.18 -6.12 13.15
N PHE A 61 2.79 -4.93 13.01
CA PHE A 61 3.55 -4.29 14.08
C PHE A 61 2.68 -3.91 15.29
N SER A 62 1.46 -3.42 15.04
CA SER A 62 0.54 -3.00 16.11
C SER A 62 0.03 -4.17 16.97
N ARG A 63 -0.04 -5.39 16.41
CA ARG A 63 -0.41 -6.61 17.15
C ARG A 63 0.72 -7.18 18.00
N GLY A 64 1.94 -6.65 17.87
CA GLY A 64 3.13 -7.08 18.63
C GLY A 64 3.37 -6.32 19.94
N ALA A 65 2.57 -5.30 20.27
CA ALA A 65 2.64 -4.70 21.60
C ALA A 65 2.06 -5.70 22.62
N PRO A 66 2.84 -6.21 23.58
CA PRO A 66 2.28 -7.08 24.61
C PRO A 66 1.22 -6.28 25.35
N ALA A 67 0.01 -6.82 25.40
CA ALA A 67 -0.94 -6.43 26.44
C ALA A 67 -0.18 -6.61 27.76
N GLN A 68 0.10 -5.50 28.45
CA GLN A 68 0.54 -5.56 29.84
C GLN A 68 -0.54 -6.32 30.59
N ASP A 69 -0.25 -7.57 30.92
CA ASP A 69 -1.07 -8.40 31.78
C ASP A 69 -0.89 -7.83 33.21
N ASP A 70 -1.58 -6.72 33.49
CA ASP A 70 -1.67 -6.08 34.80
C ASP A 70 -2.56 -6.91 35.74
N ARG A 71 -2.30 -8.22 35.82
CA ARG A 71 -3.05 -9.14 36.67
C ARG A 71 -2.11 -10.11 37.36
N ASP A 72 -1.25 -9.59 38.23
CA ASP A 72 -0.68 -10.36 39.36
C ASP A 72 -0.07 -9.45 40.45
N ILE A 73 -0.70 -8.31 40.74
CA ILE A 73 -0.46 -7.59 42.01
C ILE A 73 -1.71 -7.78 42.87
N ASN A 74 -1.75 -8.88 43.60
CA ASN A 74 -2.39 -9.09 44.91
C ASN A 74 -2.78 -10.56 45.04
N ARG A 75 -1.86 -11.38 45.55
CA ARG A 75 -2.24 -12.55 46.33
C ARG A 75 -1.38 -12.64 47.58
N ASP A 76 -1.93 -11.97 48.58
CA ASP A 76 -1.96 -12.34 50.00
C ASP A 76 -0.64 -12.40 50.80
N ARG A 77 -0.59 -11.50 51.79
CA ARG A 77 0.24 -11.54 52.99
C ARG A 77 -0.05 -12.78 53.83
#